data_AF-A0A524GWZ9-F1
#
_entry.id   AF-A0A524GWZ9-F1
#
_cell.length_a   1.000
_cell.length_b   1.000
_cell.length_c   1.000
_cell.angle_alpha   90.00
_cell.angle_beta   90.00
_cell.angle_gamma   90.00
#
_symmetry.space_group_name_H-M   'P 1'
#
loop_
_entity.id
_entity.type
_entity.pdbx_description
1 polymer ?
#
loop_
_entity_poly.entity_id
_entity_poly.type
_entity_poly.pdbx_seq_one_letter_code
_entity_poly.pdbx_strand_id
1 'polypeptide(L)'
;MKRQAGKSLKLGVTGGIGSGKTTVCKVFAVLGIPVFSADDEAKRIQDSDRDLQVKINSFAGRDIFPGGKLDRTALARLIFSDKELLEKVNSVV
;
A
#
# COMPACT_ATOMS: atom_id res chain seq x y z
N MET A 1 32.27 15.48 -11.43
CA MET A 1 32.00 14.06 -11.76
C MET A 1 30.51 13.90 -12.08
N LYS A 2 30.14 13.75 -13.36
CA LYS A 2 28.76 13.46 -13.77
C LYS A 2 28.55 11.95 -13.68
N ARG A 3 27.74 11.46 -12.73
CA ARG A 3 27.29 10.07 -12.75
C ARG A 3 26.42 9.89 -14.00
N GLN A 4 26.89 9.10 -14.97
CA GLN A 4 26.01 8.58 -16.01
C GLN A 4 24.90 7.79 -15.31
N ALA A 5 23.64 8.14 -15.57
CA ALA A 5 22.49 7.40 -15.08
C ALA A 5 22.41 6.05 -15.81
N GLY A 6 23.22 5.09 -15.37
CA GLY A 6 23.06 3.69 -15.75
C GLY A 6 21.71 3.16 -15.26
N LYS A 7 21.15 2.20 -16.00
CA LYS A 7 19.88 1.53 -15.68
C LYS A 7 19.95 1.02 -14.23
N SER A 8 19.12 1.56 -13.34
CA SER A 8 19.07 1.12 -11.94
C SER A 8 18.37 -0.23 -11.83
N LEU A 9 18.98 -1.19 -11.12
CA LEU A 9 18.39 -2.49 -10.87
C LEU A 9 17.26 -2.36 -9.84
N LYS A 10 16.09 -2.94 -10.14
CA LYS A 10 14.96 -3.02 -9.22
C LYS A 10 14.82 -4.46 -8.72
N LEU A 11 14.75 -4.64 -7.40
CA LEU A 11 14.61 -5.94 -6.76
C LEU A 11 13.30 -5.97 -5.94
N GLY A 12 12.45 -6.97 -6.20
CA GLY A 12 11.26 -7.23 -5.40
C GLY A 12 11.57 -8.18 -4.25
N VAL A 13 11.32 -7.75 -3.01
CA VAL A 13 11.44 -8.61 -1.82
C VAL A 13 10.04 -9.06 -1.41
N THR A 14 9.76 -10.35 -1.58
CA THR A 14 8.46 -10.98 -1.26
C THR A 14 8.65 -12.22 -0.38
N GLY A 15 7.55 -12.81 0.09
CA GLY A 15 7.54 -13.93 1.03
C GLY A 15 6.37 -13.86 2.02
N GLY A 16 6.09 -14.99 2.68
CA GLY A 16 4.97 -15.12 3.63
C GLY A 16 5.12 -14.29 4.91
N ILE A 17 4.10 -14.33 5.76
CA ILE A 17 4.13 -13.72 7.10
C ILE A 17 5.26 -14.36 7.92
N GLY A 18 6.03 -13.55 8.65
CA GLY A 18 7.13 -14.05 9.49
C GLY A 18 8.42 -14.43 8.75
N SER A 19 8.48 -14.33 7.42
CA SER A 19 9.66 -14.75 6.64
C SER A 19 10.88 -13.81 6.72
N GLY A 20 10.81 -12.73 7.50
CA GLY A 20 11.94 -11.80 7.71
C GLY A 20 12.18 -10.75 6.60
N LYS A 21 11.23 -10.53 5.68
CA LYS A 21 11.36 -9.52 4.59
C LYS A 21 11.79 -8.14 5.10
N THR A 22 11.12 -7.64 6.13
CA THR A 22 11.42 -6.34 6.74
C THR A 22 12.85 -6.28 7.28
N THR A 23 13.36 -7.40 7.81
CA THR A 23 14.75 -7.51 8.29
C THR A 23 15.73 -7.41 7.13
N VAL A 24 15.49 -8.13 6.03
CA VAL A 24 16.32 -8.06 4.82
C VAL A 24 16.32 -6.65 4.22
N CYS A 25 15.16 -6.01 4.12
CA CYS A 25 15.04 -4.63 3.66
C CYS A 25 15.82 -3.66 4.57
N LYS A 26 15.79 -3.83 5.90
CA LYS A 26 16.60 -3.02 6.82
C LYS A 26 18.10 -3.18 6.57
N VAL A 27 18.57 -4.39 6.28
CA VAL A 27 19.98 -4.63 5.91
C VAL A 27 20.34 -3.88 4.64
N PHE A 28 19.50 -3.91 3.60
CA PHE A 28 19.72 -3.11 2.39
C PHE A 28 19.81 -1.60 2.67
N ALA A 29 18.94 -1.07 3.53
CA ALA A 29 18.98 0.33 3.92
C ALA A 29 20.28 0.70 4.65
N VAL A 30 20.79 -0.16 5.54
CA VAL A 30 22.09 0.04 6.23
C VAL A 30 23.25 0.06 5.23
N LEU A 31 23.17 -0.73 4.16
CA LEU A 31 24.16 -0.74 3.07
C LEU A 31 24.01 0.44 2.09
N GLY A 32 23.11 1.40 2.36
CA GLY A 32 22.88 2.58 1.53
C GLY A 32 22.03 2.32 0.28
N ILE A 33 21.35 1.17 0.21
CA ILE A 33 20.43 0.84 -0.89
C ILE A 33 19.04 1.40 -0.55
N PRO A 34 18.44 2.25 -1.40
CA PRO A 34 17.09 2.75 -1.17
C PRO A 34 16.08 1.62 -1.12
N VAL A 35 15.20 1.66 -0.11
CA VAL A 35 14.13 0.69 0.09
C VAL A 35 12.80 1.40 -0.12
N PHE A 36 11.93 0.78 -0.90
CA PHE A 36 10.55 1.19 -1.07
C PHE A 36 9.63 0.14 -0.44
N SER A 37 8.71 0.57 0.43
CA SER A 37 7.74 -0.28 1.11
C SER A 37 6.37 -0.08 0.49
N ALA A 38 5.87 -1.10 -0.21
CA ALA A 38 4.53 -1.05 -0.81
C ALA A 38 3.43 -0.91 0.25
N ASP A 39 3.62 -1.55 1.42
CA ASP A 39 2.66 -1.48 2.52
C ASP A 39 2.53 -0.06 3.10
N ASP A 40 3.65 0.65 3.22
CA ASP A 40 3.64 2.02 3.74
C ASP A 40 3.08 3.00 2.72
N GLU A 41 3.42 2.81 1.44
CA GLU A 41 2.88 3.63 0.37
C GLU A 41 1.37 3.43 0.21
N ALA A 42 0.88 2.18 0.26
CA ALA A 42 -0.55 1.87 0.22
C ALA A 42 -1.32 2.59 1.34
N LYS A 43 -0.79 2.60 2.57
CA LYS A 43 -1.39 3.34 3.69
C LYS A 43 -1.41 4.84 3.41
N ARG A 44 -0.31 5.37 2.87
CA ARG A 44 -0.16 6.81 2.57
C ARG A 44 -1.15 7.26 1.51
N ILE A 45 -1.28 6.54 0.40
CA ILE A 45 -2.21 6.93 -0.68
C ILE A 45 -3.66 6.82 -0.22
N GLN A 46 -4.03 5.81 0.58
CA GLN A 46 -5.37 5.68 1.13
C GLN A 46 -5.80 6.90 1.94
N ASP A 47 -4.88 7.49 2.73
CA ASP A 47 -5.19 8.64 3.57
C ASP A 47 -4.97 10.00 2.88
N SER A 48 -4.29 10.05 1.71
CA SER A 48 -3.91 11.32 1.06
C SER A 48 -4.53 11.55 -0.33
N ASP A 49 -4.95 10.50 -1.03
CA ASP A 49 -5.54 10.59 -2.37
C ASP A 49 -7.07 10.71 -2.28
N ARG A 50 -7.59 11.90 -2.60
CA ARG A 50 -9.02 12.19 -2.54
C ARG A 50 -9.83 11.40 -3.59
N ASP A 51 -9.26 11.16 -4.76
CA ASP A 51 -9.96 10.41 -5.81
C ASP A 51 -10.09 8.94 -5.41
N LEU A 52 -9.06 8.38 -4.78
CA LEU A 52 -9.11 7.05 -4.18
C LEU A 52 -10.16 6.96 -3.07
N GLN A 53 -10.20 7.95 -2.17
CA GLN A 53 -11.19 8.01 -1.09
C GLN A 53 -12.63 8.04 -1.61
N VAL A 54 -12.90 8.87 -2.63
CA VAL A 54 -14.21 8.96 -3.28
C VAL A 54 -14.60 7.63 -3.92
N LYS A 55 -13.67 6.96 -4.62
CA LYS A 55 -13.94 5.64 -5.22
C LYS A 55 -14.27 4.60 -4.16
N ILE A 56 -13.48 4.52 -3.08
CA ILE A 56 -13.70 3.56 -2.00
C ILE A 56 -15.05 3.83 -1.30
N ASN A 57 -15.41 5.09 -1.01
CA ASN A 57 -16.71 5.43 -0.44
C ASN A 57 -17.87 5.07 -1.38
N SER A 58 -17.70 5.28 -2.69
CA SER A 58 -18.67 4.89 -3.71
C SER A 58 -18.89 3.37 -3.75
N PHE A 59 -17.81 2.58 -3.72
CA PHE A 59 -17.91 1.13 -3.70
C PHE A 59 -18.52 0.60 -2.40
N ALA A 60 -18.16 1.19 -1.25
CA ALA A 60 -18.66 0.79 0.05
C ALA A 60 -20.10 1.24 0.33
N GLY A 61 -20.63 2.20 -0.44
CA GLY A 61 -21.97 2.77 -0.25
C GLY A 61 -22.14 3.58 1.05
N ARG A 62 -21.04 3.94 1.71
CA ARG A 62 -21.02 4.69 2.98
C ARG A 62 -19.68 5.42 3.14
N ASP A 63 -19.62 6.33 4.12
CA ASP A 63 -18.34 6.94 4.49
C ASP A 63 -17.44 5.93 5.25
N ILE A 64 -16.26 5.68 4.68
CA ILE A 64 -15.18 4.84 5.18
C ILE A 64 -13.98 5.69 5.62
N PHE A 65 -14.05 7.02 5.47
CA PHE A 65 -13.01 7.96 5.87
C PHE A 65 -13.50 8.98 6.90
N PRO A 66 -14.05 8.56 8.06
CA PRO A 66 -14.53 9.50 9.06
C PRO A 66 -13.38 10.40 9.53
N GLY A 67 -13.53 11.72 9.38
CA GLY A 67 -12.48 12.69 9.70
C GLY A 67 -11.29 12.69 8.73
N GLY A 68 -11.46 12.14 7.53
CA GLY A 68 -10.47 12.14 6.46
C GLY A 68 -9.40 11.05 6.56
N LYS A 69 -9.59 10.04 7.41
CA LYS A 69 -8.68 8.89 7.55
C LYS A 69 -9.42 7.58 7.40
N LEU A 70 -8.75 6.59 6.81
CA LEU A 70 -9.36 5.28 6.56
C LEU A 70 -9.75 4.57 7.86
N ASP A 71 -11.04 4.25 8.01
CA ASP A 71 -11.50 3.28 9.00
C ASP A 71 -11.22 1.86 8.48
N ARG A 72 -10.02 1.38 8.79
CA ARG A 72 -9.52 0.07 8.37
C ARG A 72 -10.39 -1.07 8.89
N THR A 73 -10.96 -0.93 10.09
CA THR A 73 -11.81 -1.97 10.69
C THR A 73 -13.15 -2.03 9.97
N ALA A 74 -13.76 -0.88 9.66
CA ALA A 74 -14.98 -0.85 8.87
C ALA A 74 -14.77 -1.40 7.47
N LEU A 75 -13.73 -0.96 6.75
CA LEU A 75 -13.44 -1.45 5.41
C LEU A 75 -13.18 -2.97 5.41
N ALA A 76 -12.35 -3.46 6.35
CA ALA A 76 -12.05 -4.88 6.50
C ALA A 76 -13.34 -5.72 6.67
N ARG A 77 -14.25 -5.29 7.56
CA ARG A 77 -15.52 -6.00 7.77
C ARG A 77 -16.33 -6.13 6.48
N LEU A 78 -16.38 -5.08 5.65
CA LEU A 78 -17.11 -5.09 4.39
C LEU A 78 -16.44 -6.01 3.36
N ILE A 79 -15.14 -5.83 3.10
CA ILE A 79 -14.42 -6.59 2.06
C ILE A 79 -14.25 -8.07 2.41
N PHE A 80 -14.23 -8.45 3.68
CA PHE A 80 -14.20 -9.86 4.08
C PHE A 80 -15.56 -10.55 3.92
N SER A 81 -16.66 -9.79 3.94
CA SER A 81 -18.01 -10.32 3.67
C SER A 81 -18.42 -10.28 2.21
N ASP A 82 -17.73 -9.49 1.37
CA ASP A 82 -18.07 -9.26 -0.03
C ASP A 82 -16.82 -9.33 -0.91
N LYS A 83 -16.71 -10.43 -1.67
CA LYS A 83 -15.60 -10.69 -2.58
C LYS A 83 -15.58 -9.71 -3.76
N GLU A 84 -16.73 -9.28 -4.25
CA GLU A 84 -16.82 -8.33 -5.37
C GLU A 84 -16.33 -6.95 -4.91
N LEU A 85 -16.70 -6.54 -3.70
CA LEU A 85 -16.19 -5.32 -3.09
C LEU A 85 -14.67 -5.38 -2.88
N LEU A 86 -14.14 -6.50 -2.40
CA LEU A 86 -12.70 -6.71 -2.26
C LEU A 86 -11.96 -6.52 -3.60
N GLU A 87 -12.48 -7.09 -4.69
CA GLU A 87 -11.91 -6.95 -6.03
C GLU A 87 -11.97 -5.50 -6.52
N LYS A 88 -13.09 -4.79 -6.30
CA LYS A 88 -13.22 -3.36 -6.64
C LYS A 88 -12.20 -2.51 -5.88
N VAL A 89 -12.04 -2.73 -4.59
CA VAL A 89 -11.07 -1.99 -3.75
C VAL A 89 -9.63 -2.28 -4.20
N ASN A 90 -9.29 -3.54 -4.47
CA ASN A 90 -7.96 -3.91 -4.97
C ASN A 90 -7.65 -3.34 -6.37
N SER A 91 -8.68 -3.03 -7.18
CA SER A 91 -8.46 -2.45 -8.52
C SER A 91 -8.02 -0.99 -8.51
N VAL A 92 -8.17 -0.30 -7.38
CA VAL A 92 -7.88 1.14 -7.24
C VAL A 92 -6.73 1.46 -6.28
N VAL A 93 -6.28 0.48 -5.50
CA VAL A 93 -5.13 0.57 -4.58
C VAL A 93 -3.91 -0.04 -5.25
#